data_AF-A0A967LRT6-F1
#
_entry.id   AF-A0A967LRT6-F1
#
_cell.length_a   1.000
_cell.length_b   1.000
_cell.length_c   1.000
_cell.angle_alpha   90.00
_cell.angle_beta   90.00
_cell.angle_gamma   90.00
#
_symmetry.space_group_name_H-M   'P 1'
#
loop_
_entity.id
_entity.type
_entity.pdbx_description
1 polymer ?
#
loop_
_entity_poly.entity_id
_entity_poly.type
_entity_poly.pdbx_seq_one_letter_code
_entity_poly.pdbx_strand_id
1 'polypeptide(L)'
;MARLDPQAELRLDVTCPSCGRGIDALLDTATFLMAEVGASPDALYEEVHTLACWYHWGESEILGLTAPKRRRYLDLIAERSAAPATHRSA
;
A
#
# COMPACT_ATOMS: atom_id res chain seq x y z
N MET A 1 19.22 13.49 -6.66
CA MET A 1 17.96 14.13 -6.20
C MET A 1 18.16 14.86 -4.87
N ALA A 2 19.22 14.53 -4.13
CA ALA A 2 19.66 15.15 -2.87
C ALA A 2 19.62 16.69 -2.72
N ARG A 3 19.78 17.49 -3.80
CA ARG A 3 19.73 18.97 -3.67
C ARG A 3 18.30 19.51 -3.53
N LEU A 4 17.31 18.77 -4.01
CA LEU A 4 15.89 19.16 -3.97
C LEU A 4 15.19 18.53 -2.77
N ASP A 5 15.61 17.32 -2.39
CA ASP A 5 15.21 16.64 -1.17
C ASP A 5 16.45 16.00 -0.52
N PRO A 6 17.07 16.67 0.46
CA PRO A 6 18.24 16.15 1.17
C PRO A 6 17.96 14.84 1.92
N GLN A 7 16.69 14.50 2.18
CA GLN A 7 16.30 13.29 2.89
C GLN A 7 16.02 12.10 1.94
N ALA A 8 16.06 12.32 0.62
CA ALA A 8 15.90 11.25 -0.37
C ALA A 8 17.11 10.29 -0.45
N GLU A 9 18.28 10.71 0.02
CA GLU A 9 19.53 9.94 -0.04
C GLU A 9 20.18 9.92 1.35
N LEU A 10 19.78 8.99 2.23
CA LEU A 10 20.33 8.87 3.58
C LEU A 10 21.53 7.91 3.59
N ARG A 11 22.68 8.37 4.08
CA ARG A 11 23.87 7.52 4.27
C ARG A 11 23.99 7.12 5.73
N LEU A 12 24.16 5.83 5.97
CA LEU A 12 24.31 5.23 7.29
C LEU A 12 25.75 4.77 7.47
N ASP A 13 26.39 5.23 8.54
CA ASP A 13 27.67 4.69 8.99
C ASP A 13 27.41 3.49 9.89
N VAL A 14 27.59 2.29 9.33
CA VAL A 14 27.30 1.03 10.00
C VAL A 14 28.61 0.28 10.27
N THR A 15 28.75 -0.32 11.45
CA THR A 15 29.92 -1.16 11.73
C THR A 15 29.56 -2.63 11.53
N CYS A 16 30.34 -3.36 10.75
CA CYS A 16 30.16 -4.79 10.59
C CYS A 16 30.44 -5.52 11.91
N PRO A 17 29.49 -6.25 12.50
CA PRO A 17 29.69 -6.94 13.78
C PRO A 17 30.66 -8.12 13.69
N SER A 18 30.90 -8.66 12.49
CA SER A 18 31.79 -9.81 12.28
C SER A 18 33.27 -9.43 12.14
N CYS A 19 33.56 -8.27 11.53
CA CYS A 19 34.94 -7.86 11.22
C CYS A 19 35.32 -6.44 11.67
N GLY A 20 34.39 -5.66 12.25
CA GLY A 20 34.63 -4.32 12.77
C GLY A 20 34.84 -3.23 11.70
N ARG A 21 34.69 -3.55 10.42
CA ARG A 21 34.84 -2.57 9.33
C ARG A 21 33.64 -1.63 9.28
N GLY A 22 33.90 -0.32 9.15
CA GLY A 22 32.89 0.68 8.83
C GLY A 22 32.40 0.51 7.39
N ILE A 23 31.08 0.51 7.22
CA ILE A 23 30.36 0.43 5.96
C ILE A 23 29.55 1.71 5.86
N ASP A 24 29.83 2.48 4.82
CA ASP A 24 28.94 3.54 4.40
C ASP A 24 27.87 2.90 3.50
N ALA A 25 26.64 2.84 4.00
CA ALA A 25 25.50 2.25 3.31
C ALA A 25 24.51 3.34 2.89
N LEU A 26 24.11 3.32 1.62
CA LEU A 26 23.00 4.15 1.15
C LEU A 26 21.67 3.48 1.51
N LEU A 27 20.83 4.19 2.25
CA LEU A 27 19.44 3.84 2.47
C LEU A 27 18.59 4.55 1.42
N ASP A 28 17.93 3.77 0.58
CA ASP A 28 16.85 4.26 -0.28
C ASP A 28 15.61 4.51 0.61
N THR A 29 15.44 5.75 1.02
CA THR A 29 14.37 6.16 1.93
C THR A 29 12.99 6.02 1.28
N ALA A 30 12.86 6.15 -0.04
CA ALA A 30 11.58 5.99 -0.73
C ALA A 30 11.11 4.53 -0.70
N THR A 31 11.98 3.60 -1.05
CA THR A 31 11.66 2.17 -1.00
C THR A 31 11.37 1.70 0.43
N PHE A 32 12.18 2.15 1.40
CA PHE A 32 11.95 1.83 2.81
C PHE A 32 10.61 2.38 3.31
N LEU A 33 10.30 3.65 3.03
CA LEU A 33 9.06 4.29 3.48
C LEU A 33 7.82 3.65 2.84
N MET A 34 7.87 3.32 1.54
CA MET A 34 6.74 2.65 0.88
C MET A 34 6.47 1.26 1.47
N ALA A 35 7.52 0.53 1.83
CA ALA A 35 7.38 -0.76 2.53
C ALA A 35 6.76 -0.59 3.92
N GLU A 36 7.18 0.42 4.69
CA GLU A 36 6.65 0.69 6.04
C GLU A 36 5.21 1.24 6.04
N VAL A 37 4.86 2.08 5.06
CA VAL A 37 3.49 2.62 4.91
C VAL A 37 2.54 1.58 4.32
N GLY A 38 3.05 0.46 3.79
CA GLY A 38 2.26 -0.58 3.15
C GLY A 38 1.60 -0.12 1.84
N ALA A 39 2.09 0.97 1.25
CA ALA A 39 1.58 1.52 0.00
C ALA A 39 2.20 0.75 -1.17
N SER A 40 1.59 -0.37 -1.55
CA SER A 40 1.94 -1.04 -2.80
C SER A 40 1.50 -0.18 -3.99
N PRO A 41 2.32 -0.04 -5.06
CA PRO A 41 1.87 0.57 -6.31
C PRO A 41 0.60 -0.12 -6.86
N ASP A 42 0.42 -1.41 -6.54
CA ASP A 42 -0.73 -2.20 -6.97
C ASP A 42 -1.99 -1.93 -6.12
N ALA A 43 -1.84 -1.29 -4.95
CA ALA A 43 -2.96 -1.10 -4.03
C ALA A 43 -4.13 -0.36 -4.68
N LEU A 44 -3.87 0.71 -5.43
CA LEU A 44 -4.93 1.45 -6.12
C LEU A 44 -5.62 0.59 -7.20
N TYR A 45 -4.85 -0.23 -7.91
CA TYR A 45 -5.41 -1.13 -8.92
C TYR A 45 -6.30 -2.20 -8.28
N GLU A 46 -5.91 -2.74 -7.13
CA GLU A 46 -6.74 -3.67 -6.36
C GLU A 46 -8.02 -3.01 -5.84
N GLU A 47 -7.94 -1.76 -5.34
CA GLU A 47 -9.11 -0.98 -4.94
C GLU A 47 -10.09 -0.82 -6.11
N VAL A 48 -9.61 -0.35 -7.25
CA VAL A 48 -10.42 -0.11 -8.45
C VAL A 48 -11.01 -1.41 -8.97
N HIS A 49 -10.19 -2.46 -9.09
CA HIS A 49 -10.62 -3.77 -9.57
C HIS A 49 -11.74 -4.34 -8.70
N THR A 50 -11.57 -4.32 -7.38
CA THR A 50 -12.56 -4.84 -6.43
C THR A 50 -13.88 -4.07 -6.52
N LEU A 51 -13.82 -2.73 -6.55
CA LEU A 51 -15.01 -1.90 -6.66
C LEU A 51 -15.73 -2.08 -7.99
N ALA A 52 -15.00 -2.16 -9.10
CA ALA A 52 -15.57 -2.40 -10.43
C ALA A 52 -16.24 -3.79 -10.50
N CYS A 53 -15.63 -4.83 -9.91
CA CYS A 53 -16.22 -6.17 -9.89
C CYS A 53 -17.51 -6.25 -9.06
N TRP A 54 -17.63 -5.50 -7.96
CA TRP A 54 -18.80 -5.55 -7.08
C TRP A 54 -19.93 -4.60 -7.45
N TYR A 55 -19.59 -3.40 -7.96
CA TYR A 55 -20.57 -2.35 -8.24
C TYR A 55 -20.76 -2.07 -9.73
N HIS A 56 -19.92 -2.64 -10.59
CA HIS A 56 -19.94 -2.46 -12.05
C HIS A 56 -19.79 -1.00 -12.52
N TRP A 57 -19.22 -0.15 -11.68
CA TRP A 57 -18.85 1.21 -12.04
C TRP A 57 -17.61 1.23 -12.94
N GLY A 58 -17.52 2.24 -13.80
CA GLY A 58 -16.33 2.48 -14.61
C GLY A 58 -15.15 2.97 -13.76
N GLU A 59 -13.93 2.76 -14.26
CA GLU A 59 -12.70 3.20 -13.60
C GLU A 59 -12.71 4.71 -13.32
N SER A 60 -13.17 5.53 -14.26
CA SER A 60 -13.28 6.98 -14.10
C SER A 60 -14.24 7.40 -12.98
N GLU A 61 -15.36 6.70 -12.81
CA GLU A 61 -16.31 6.95 -11.73
C GLU A 61 -15.71 6.60 -10.37
N ILE A 62 -14.96 5.50 -10.30
CA ILE A 62 -14.28 5.05 -9.08
C ILE A 62 -13.13 5.99 -8.70
N LEU A 63 -12.31 6.41 -9.67
CA LEU A 63 -11.23 7.38 -9.45
C LEU A 63 -11.77 8.77 -9.10
N GLY A 64 -13.00 9.10 -9.50
CA GLY A 64 -13.72 10.29 -9.05
C GLY A 64 -14.11 10.27 -7.57
N LEU A 65 -14.07 9.10 -6.91
CA LEU A 65 -14.28 9.00 -5.46
C LEU A 65 -13.01 9.41 -4.69
N THR A 66 -13.21 10.03 -3.53
CA THR A 66 -12.11 10.27 -2.59
C THR A 66 -11.59 8.95 -2.01
N ALA A 67 -10.30 8.90 -1.66
CA ALA A 67 -9.70 7.68 -1.09
C ALA A 67 -10.44 7.15 0.15
N PRO A 68 -10.90 7.97 1.12
CA PRO A 68 -11.69 7.48 2.26
C PRO A 68 -13.01 6.82 1.83
N LYS A 69 -13.64 7.33 0.77
CA LYS A 69 -14.91 6.79 0.26
C LYS A 69 -14.70 5.44 -0.44
N ARG A 70 -13.64 5.29 -1.24
CA ARG A 70 -13.25 3.98 -1.82
C ARG A 70 -12.97 2.96 -0.72
N ARG A 71 -12.18 3.34 0.29
CA ARG A 71 -11.86 2.47 1.43
C ARG A 71 -13.12 1.99 2.16
N ARG A 72 -14.07 2.89 2.41
CA ARG A 72 -15.34 2.51 3.07
C ARG A 72 -16.14 1.49 2.26
N TYR A 73 -16.17 1.59 0.93
CA TYR A 73 -16.84 0.58 0.11
C TYR A 73 -16.13 -0.77 0.14
N LEU A 74 -14.79 -0.77 0.16
CA LEU A 74 -14.00 -2.00 0.31
C LEU A 74 -14.26 -2.69 1.65
N ASP A 75 -14.37 -1.91 2.74
CA ASP A 75 -14.72 -2.47 4.06
C ASP A 75 -16.11 -3.14 4.02
N LEU A 76 -17.11 -2.50 3.40
CA LEU A 76 -18.46 -3.07 3.25
C LEU A 76 -18.47 -4.36 2.42
N ILE A 77 -17.63 -4.43 1.39
CA ILE A 77 -17.43 -5.64 0.60
C ILE A 77 -16.81 -6.74 1.46
N ALA A 78 -15.76 -6.42 2.22
CA ALA A 78 -15.09 -7.37 3.11
C ALA A 78 -16.06 -7.91 4.16
N GLU A 79 -16.82 -7.03 4.83
CA GLU A 79 -17.87 -7.38 5.79
C GLU A 79 -18.91 -8.35 5.20
N ARG A 80 -19.34 -8.12 3.94
CA ARG A 80 -20.29 -9.00 3.23
C ARG A 80 -19.71 -10.35 2.85
N SER A 81 -18.44 -10.38 2.44
CA SER A 81 -17.75 -11.63 2.07
C SER A 81 -17.38 -12.49 3.28
N ALA A 82 -17.15 -11.86 4.43
CA ALA A 82 -16.85 -12.53 5.70
C ALA A 82 -18.10 -13.09 6.41
N ALA A 83 -19.30 -12.70 5.99
CA ALA A 83 -20.53 -13.21 6.58
C ALA A 83 -20.66 -14.73 6.31
N PRO A 84 -20.88 -15.58 7.34
CA PRO A 84 -20.99 -17.01 7.13
C PRO A 84 -22.19 -17.32 6.24
N ALA A 85 -22.00 -18.22 5.26
CA ALA A 85 -23.07 -18.76 4.44
C ALA A 85 -24.10 -19.44 5.36
N THR A 86 -25.18 -18.73 5.71
CA THR A 86 -26.30 -19.32 6.41
C THR A 86 -26.92 -20.37 5.50
N HIS A 87 -26.59 -21.63 5.77
CA HIS A 87 -27.20 -22.80 5.15
C HIS A 87 -28.71 -22.74 5.39
N ARG A 88 -29.47 -22.28 4.40
CA ARG A 88 -30.92 -22.35 4.42
C ARG A 88 -31.31 -23.77 4.01
N SER A 89 -31.33 -24.67 4.98
CA SER A 89 -31.95 -25.99 4.85
C SER A 89 -33.45 -25.83 5.11
N ALA A 90 -34.26 -26.06 4.09
CA ALA A 90 -35.67 -26.42 4.20
C ALA A 90 -35.83 -27.85 3.68
#